data_AF-A0A7J2X9W7-F1
#
_entry.id   AF-A0A7J2X9W7-F1
#
_cell.length_a   1.000
_cell.length_b   1.000
_cell.length_c   1.000
_cell.angle_alpha   90.00
_cell.angle_beta   90.00
_cell.angle_gamma   90.00
#
_symmetry.space_group_name_H-M   'P 1'
#
loop_
_entity.id
_entity.type
_entity.pdbx_description
1 polymer ?
#
loop_
_entity_poly.entity_id
_entity_poly.type
_entity_poly.pdbx_seq_one_letter_code
_entity_poly.pdbx_strand_id
1 'polypeptide(L)'
;MGWEIVDKFLFAPLAPILCIILFWSIQLLLIESMKHLLRKIWNKHQSLCRFTNLVGLFFQAFSHAIGYTITKCGVSHFYISVDESKVEPKKQARGAVEWVTKVFLFVGPFFVPAFLIFILLFLGYNTAFKFASSSFYHFSDGLIIFGDGLAYFSQKFSELLINLDFLNPFHVFFLLFVIFVGLGIRPLYIGREEKRKINIIYDLQNIKELLSEKPRYILFLFAFFYVFYYVCLLFNLSWYINLMLFFGWLSVIAIIAIVIAHFVILLIKNVDQILPFWNLLPYVTMVLSYLLSRILFNPFSFRYSISIAIMIVSTFIVTLFLRRFKTNKLKTRLGIKKLKDLEVEDNWE
;
A
#
# COMPACT_ATOMS: atom_id res chain seq x y z
N MET A 1 7.78 0.59 -42.67
CA MET A 1 7.65 -0.89 -42.74
C MET A 1 8.45 -1.61 -41.65
N GLY A 2 9.74 -1.30 -41.42
CA GLY A 2 10.53 -1.97 -40.34
C GLY A 2 10.07 -1.68 -38.91
N TRP A 3 9.66 -0.44 -38.61
CA TRP A 3 9.27 -0.03 -37.25
C TRP A 3 7.99 -0.70 -36.73
N GLU A 4 7.02 -1.00 -37.59
CA GLU A 4 5.80 -1.73 -37.20
C GLU A 4 6.09 -3.19 -36.82
N ILE A 5 7.05 -3.82 -37.50
CA ILE A 5 7.47 -5.18 -37.17
C ILE A 5 8.18 -5.18 -35.82
N VAL A 6 9.07 -4.21 -35.58
CA VAL A 6 9.75 -4.04 -34.29
C VAL A 6 8.73 -3.76 -33.17
N ASP A 7 7.73 -2.91 -33.41
CA ASP A 7 6.67 -2.63 -32.45
C ASP A 7 5.87 -3.89 -32.09
N LYS A 8 5.38 -4.62 -33.09
CA LYS A 8 4.60 -5.85 -32.88
C LYS A 8 5.39 -6.96 -32.20
N PHE A 9 6.65 -7.16 -32.61
CA PHE A 9 7.43 -8.29 -32.14
C PHE A 9 8.21 -7.99 -30.84
N LEU A 10 8.78 -6.81 -30.72
CA LEU A 10 9.65 -6.49 -29.58
C LEU A 10 8.88 -5.77 -28.49
N PHE A 11 8.13 -4.72 -28.84
CA PHE A 11 7.60 -3.79 -27.85
C PHE A 11 6.23 -4.19 -27.30
N ALA A 12 5.31 -4.67 -28.13
CA ALA A 12 3.95 -4.99 -27.70
C ALA A 12 3.88 -5.85 -26.42
N PRO A 13 4.63 -6.96 -26.26
CA PRO A 13 4.63 -7.72 -25.01
C PRO A 13 5.09 -6.90 -23.80
N LEU A 14 6.03 -5.96 -23.98
CA LEU A 14 6.61 -5.17 -22.89
C LEU A 14 5.66 -4.12 -22.32
N ALA A 15 4.66 -3.64 -23.08
CA ALA A 15 3.74 -2.58 -22.67
C ALA A 15 3.19 -2.79 -21.23
N PRO A 16 2.43 -3.86 -20.96
CA PRO A 16 1.88 -4.07 -19.62
C PRO A 16 2.94 -4.40 -18.56
N ILE A 17 4.07 -5.04 -18.95
CA ILE A 17 5.16 -5.36 -18.03
C ILE A 17 5.79 -4.07 -17.49
N LEU A 18 6.08 -3.11 -18.36
CA LEU A 18 6.62 -1.80 -17.97
C LEU A 18 5.67 -1.05 -17.04
N CYS A 19 4.37 -1.11 -17.30
CA CYS A 19 3.38 -0.53 -16.39
C CYS A 19 3.41 -1.20 -15.01
N ILE A 20 3.44 -2.53 -14.93
CA ILE A 20 3.52 -3.23 -13.64
C ILE A 20 4.77 -2.82 -12.86
N ILE A 21 5.92 -2.70 -13.53
CA ILE A 21 7.17 -2.21 -12.91
C ILE A 21 7.00 -0.78 -12.37
N LEU A 22 6.32 0.10 -13.10
CA LEU A 22 6.02 1.46 -12.64
C LEU A 22 5.16 1.44 -11.37
N PHE A 23 4.06 0.68 -11.36
CA PHE A 23 3.18 0.57 -10.20
C PHE A 23 3.90 0.00 -8.97
N TRP A 24 4.76 -1.01 -9.17
CA TRP A 24 5.60 -1.55 -8.11
C TRP A 24 6.59 -0.52 -7.56
N SER A 25 7.17 0.31 -8.43
CA SER A 25 8.06 1.41 -8.01
C SER A 25 7.31 2.45 -7.15
N ILE A 26 6.06 2.78 -7.50
CA ILE A 26 5.20 3.67 -6.71
C ILE A 26 4.94 3.08 -5.32
N GLN A 27 4.65 1.78 -5.23
CA GLN A 27 4.45 1.10 -3.94
C GLN A 27 5.68 1.21 -3.04
N LEU A 28 6.87 0.94 -3.57
CA LEU A 28 8.13 1.03 -2.82
C LEU A 28 8.33 2.42 -2.22
N LEU A 29 8.05 3.49 -2.99
CA LEU A 29 8.14 4.86 -2.51
C LEU A 29 7.15 5.15 -1.37
N LEU A 30 5.90 4.69 -1.50
CA LEU A 30 4.88 4.87 -0.47
C LEU A 30 5.21 4.11 0.82
N ILE A 31 5.79 2.92 0.70
CA ILE A 31 6.24 2.11 1.84
C ILE A 31 7.37 2.80 2.59
N GLU A 32 8.40 3.31 1.90
CA GLU A 32 9.49 4.03 2.56
C GLU A 32 8.98 5.31 3.23
N SER A 33 8.06 6.02 2.58
CA SER A 33 7.37 7.15 3.20
C SER A 33 6.63 6.74 4.48
N MET A 34 5.90 5.63 4.46
CA MET A 34 5.15 5.12 5.62
C MET A 34 6.08 4.72 6.78
N LYS A 35 7.18 4.04 6.47
CA LYS A 35 8.24 3.70 7.42
C LYS A 35 8.83 4.95 8.07
N HIS A 36 9.09 5.99 7.27
CA HIS A 36 9.57 7.27 7.79
C HIS A 36 8.57 7.92 8.76
N LEU A 37 7.26 7.84 8.49
CA LEU A 37 6.23 8.31 9.42
C LEU A 37 6.18 7.49 10.71
N LEU A 38 6.23 6.16 10.62
CA LEU A 38 6.20 5.26 11.76
C LEU A 38 7.38 5.48 12.70
N ARG A 39 8.59 5.71 12.15
CA ARG A 39 9.77 6.11 12.94
C ARG A 39 9.56 7.39 13.74
N LYS A 40 8.82 8.37 13.21
CA LYS A 40 8.54 9.63 13.92
C LYS A 40 7.62 9.45 15.12
N ILE A 41 6.77 8.42 15.13
CA ILE A 41 5.83 8.15 16.22
C ILE A 41 6.29 7.03 17.17
N TRP A 42 7.40 6.34 16.86
CA TRP A 42 7.95 5.20 17.62
C TRP A 42 7.97 5.42 19.14
N ASN A 43 8.47 6.57 19.59
CA ASN A 43 8.67 6.84 21.02
C ASN A 43 7.37 6.89 21.82
N LYS A 44 6.26 7.30 21.19
CA LYS A 44 4.95 7.45 21.83
C LYS A 44 4.05 6.25 21.57
N HIS A 45 4.18 5.64 20.39
CA HIS A 45 3.30 4.59 19.88
C HIS A 45 4.08 3.31 19.58
N GLN A 46 4.92 2.88 20.53
CA GLN A 46 5.77 1.70 20.36
C GLN A 46 4.94 0.44 20.08
N SER A 47 3.80 0.25 20.75
CA SER A 47 2.91 -0.89 20.54
C SER A 47 2.35 -0.94 19.12
N LEU A 48 1.90 0.20 18.58
CA LEU A 48 1.42 0.29 17.20
C LEU A 48 2.54 -0.04 16.21
N CYS A 49 3.73 0.53 16.41
CA CYS A 49 4.85 0.27 15.51
C CYS A 49 5.32 -1.19 15.55
N ARG A 50 5.35 -1.81 16.74
CA ARG A 50 5.64 -3.24 16.92
C ARG A 50 4.56 -4.12 16.28
N PHE A 51 3.29 -3.74 16.41
CA PHE A 51 2.19 -4.42 15.73
C PHE A 51 2.37 -4.34 14.21
N THR A 52 2.64 -3.15 13.66
CA THR A 52 2.88 -2.98 12.22
C THR A 52 4.09 -3.80 11.73
N ASN A 53 5.19 -3.87 12.50
CA ASN A 53 6.31 -4.78 12.20
C ASN A 53 5.87 -6.24 12.17
N LEU A 54 5.11 -6.68 13.18
CA LEU A 54 4.61 -8.05 13.27
C LEU A 54 3.73 -8.41 12.07
N VAL A 55 2.84 -7.51 11.65
CA VAL A 55 1.98 -7.74 10.48
C VAL A 55 2.82 -7.83 9.20
N GLY A 56 3.81 -6.96 9.02
CA GLY A 56 4.73 -7.04 7.88
C GLY A 56 5.52 -8.36 7.84
N LEU A 57 6.07 -8.77 8.99
CA LEU A 57 6.79 -10.03 9.15
C LEU A 57 5.88 -11.26 8.95
N PHE A 58 4.61 -11.16 9.36
CA PHE A 58 3.62 -12.19 9.09
C PHE A 58 3.39 -12.40 7.60
N PHE A 59 3.14 -11.33 6.84
CA PHE A 59 2.95 -11.45 5.40
C PHE A 59 4.22 -11.87 4.67
N GLN A 60 5.40 -11.49 5.18
CA GLN A 60 6.66 -12.01 4.69
C GLN A 60 6.75 -13.53 4.89
N ALA A 61 6.64 -14.01 6.13
CA ALA A 61 6.68 -15.43 6.45
C ALA A 61 5.63 -16.23 5.66
N PHE A 62 4.42 -15.70 5.54
CA PHE A 62 3.34 -16.35 4.81
C PHE A 62 3.68 -16.46 3.30
N SER A 63 4.24 -15.41 2.70
CA SER A 63 4.71 -15.43 1.31
C SER A 63 5.81 -16.49 1.09
N HIS A 64 6.73 -16.63 2.05
CA HIS A 64 7.74 -17.70 2.01
C HIS A 64 7.12 -19.09 2.10
N ALA A 65 6.19 -19.29 3.02
CA ALA A 65 5.52 -20.58 3.20
C ALA A 65 4.76 -20.99 1.93
N ILE A 66 4.08 -20.04 1.28
CA ILE A 66 3.46 -20.25 -0.04
C ILE A 66 4.52 -20.65 -1.06
N GLY A 67 5.62 -19.90 -1.15
CA GLY A 67 6.73 -20.19 -2.06
C GLY A 67 7.28 -21.61 -1.91
N TYR A 68 7.54 -22.06 -0.67
CA TYR A 68 8.01 -23.44 -0.41
C TYR A 68 6.95 -24.51 -0.68
N THR A 69 5.66 -24.17 -0.53
CA THR A 69 4.56 -25.11 -0.78
C THR A 69 4.37 -25.31 -2.29
N ILE A 70 4.33 -24.22 -3.06
CA ILE A 70 4.19 -24.26 -4.53
C ILE A 70 5.37 -25.01 -5.17
N THR A 71 6.58 -24.82 -4.66
CA THR A 71 7.77 -25.52 -5.17
C THR A 71 7.92 -26.96 -4.65
N LYS A 72 6.96 -27.47 -3.87
CA LYS A 72 6.98 -28.81 -3.24
C LYS A 72 8.18 -29.05 -2.32
N CYS A 73 8.85 -27.98 -1.86
CA CYS A 73 9.88 -28.05 -0.82
C CYS A 73 9.27 -28.32 0.56
N GLY A 74 8.03 -27.87 0.80
CA GLY A 74 7.31 -27.98 2.07
C GLY A 74 7.93 -27.10 3.17
N VAL A 75 7.18 -26.86 4.25
CA VAL A 75 7.65 -26.04 5.40
C VAL A 75 7.95 -26.94 6.59
N SER A 76 9.19 -26.91 7.10
CA SER A 76 9.61 -27.68 8.29
C SER A 76 9.44 -26.86 9.57
N HIS A 77 9.85 -25.59 9.52
CA HIS A 77 9.81 -24.68 10.66
C HIS A 77 9.15 -23.37 10.23
N PHE A 78 8.25 -22.87 11.06
CA PHE A 78 7.59 -21.58 10.86
C PHE A 78 7.59 -20.82 12.18
N TYR A 79 8.27 -19.67 12.21
CA TYR A 79 8.39 -18.83 13.40
C TYR A 79 8.17 -17.37 13.03
N ILE A 80 7.39 -16.67 13.85
CA ILE A 80 7.15 -15.24 13.72
C ILE A 80 7.26 -14.62 15.11
N SER A 81 7.97 -13.51 15.19
CA SER A 81 8.02 -12.61 16.32
C SER A 81 7.94 -11.17 15.84
N VAL A 82 7.93 -10.22 16.78
CA VAL A 82 7.93 -8.78 16.47
C VAL A 82 9.22 -8.33 15.76
N ASP A 83 10.33 -9.04 15.99
CA ASP A 83 11.67 -8.63 15.55
C ASP A 83 12.25 -9.50 14.44
N GLU A 84 11.71 -10.70 14.23
CA GLU A 84 12.20 -11.67 13.24
C GLU A 84 11.08 -12.61 12.80
N SER A 85 11.11 -12.97 11.52
CA SER A 85 10.35 -14.10 10.96
C SER A 85 11.29 -15.09 10.31
N LYS A 86 11.06 -16.38 10.53
CA LYS A 86 11.86 -17.46 9.95
C LYS A 86 10.96 -18.57 9.41
N VAL A 87 11.17 -18.93 8.15
CA VAL A 87 10.49 -20.06 7.49
C VAL A 87 11.55 -20.93 6.85
N GLU A 88 11.63 -22.19 7.27
CA GLU A 88 12.60 -23.14 6.74
C GLU A 88 11.90 -24.21 5.89
N PRO A 89 12.52 -24.63 4.77
CA PRO A 89 11.97 -25.69 3.94
C PRO A 89 12.27 -27.10 4.48
N LYS A 90 11.38 -28.07 4.23
CA LYS A 90 11.66 -29.49 4.52
C LYS A 90 12.73 -30.08 3.60
N LYS A 91 12.83 -29.58 2.36
CA LYS A 91 13.83 -29.99 1.37
C LYS A 91 14.62 -28.79 0.89
N GLN A 92 15.95 -28.91 0.83
CA GLN A 92 16.79 -27.84 0.27
C GLN A 92 16.36 -27.52 -1.17
N ALA A 93 15.94 -26.28 -1.39
CA ALA A 93 15.66 -25.77 -2.72
C ALA A 93 16.97 -25.64 -3.49
N ARG A 94 17.05 -26.20 -4.71
CA ARG A 94 18.22 -26.06 -5.60
C ARG A 94 17.79 -25.62 -7.00
N GLY A 95 18.64 -24.86 -7.68
CA GLY A 95 18.43 -24.44 -9.07
C GLY A 95 17.22 -23.49 -9.24
N ALA A 96 16.30 -23.85 -10.14
CA ALA A 96 15.12 -23.04 -10.46
C ALA A 96 14.14 -22.92 -9.27
N VAL A 97 14.02 -23.99 -8.48
CA VAL A 97 13.15 -24.02 -7.30
C VAL A 97 13.60 -23.01 -6.26
N GLU A 98 14.92 -22.93 -6.02
CA GLU A 98 15.51 -21.92 -5.13
C GLU A 98 15.24 -20.51 -5.62
N TRP A 99 15.36 -20.28 -6.94
CA TRP A 99 15.11 -18.98 -7.54
C TRP A 99 13.63 -18.57 -7.39
N VAL A 100 12.69 -19.47 -7.68
CA VAL A 100 11.25 -19.20 -7.48
C VAL A 100 10.93 -18.88 -6.03
N THR A 101 11.45 -19.65 -5.07
CA THR A 101 11.21 -19.35 -3.65
C THR A 101 11.82 -18.00 -3.24
N LYS A 102 13.00 -17.65 -3.76
CA LYS A 102 13.58 -16.31 -3.54
C LYS A 102 12.70 -15.20 -4.15
N VAL A 103 12.10 -15.40 -5.33
CA VAL A 103 11.13 -14.43 -5.88
C VAL A 103 9.92 -14.27 -4.96
N PHE A 104 9.36 -15.35 -4.41
CA PHE A 104 8.27 -15.26 -3.44
C PHE A 104 8.67 -14.56 -2.14
N LEU A 105 9.92 -14.68 -1.69
CA LEU A 105 10.47 -13.94 -0.56
C LEU A 105 10.45 -12.42 -0.82
N PHE A 106 10.92 -11.99 -2.00
CA PHE A 106 11.10 -10.56 -2.27
C PHE A 106 9.84 -9.88 -2.79
N VAL A 107 9.11 -10.55 -3.68
CA VAL A 107 7.96 -9.98 -4.40
C VAL A 107 6.64 -10.36 -3.71
N GLY A 108 6.55 -11.55 -3.12
CA GLY A 108 5.34 -12.04 -2.47
C GLY A 108 4.73 -11.08 -1.43
N PRO A 109 5.49 -10.45 -0.52
CA PRO A 109 4.93 -9.55 0.49
C PRO A 109 4.22 -8.31 -0.09
N PHE A 110 4.46 -7.95 -1.34
CA PHE A 110 3.78 -6.84 -2.02
C PHE A 110 2.42 -7.25 -2.60
N PHE A 111 2.29 -8.51 -3.05
CA PHE A 111 1.12 -9.00 -3.78
C PHE A 111 0.22 -9.89 -2.93
N VAL A 112 0.77 -10.68 -2.00
CA VAL A 112 0.00 -11.60 -1.16
C VAL A 112 -1.02 -10.87 -0.26
N PRO A 113 -0.67 -9.75 0.42
CA PRO A 113 -1.66 -9.01 1.20
C PRO A 113 -2.76 -8.43 0.30
N ALA A 114 -2.39 -7.84 -0.84
CA ALA A 114 -3.33 -7.29 -1.81
C ALA A 114 -4.23 -8.37 -2.42
N PHE A 115 -3.72 -9.59 -2.58
CA PHE A 115 -4.46 -10.74 -3.08
C PHE A 115 -5.60 -11.13 -2.14
N LEU A 116 -5.45 -10.96 -0.82
CA LEU A 116 -6.54 -11.20 0.13
C LEU A 116 -7.70 -10.22 -0.08
N ILE A 117 -7.41 -8.94 -0.27
CA ILE A 117 -8.44 -7.94 -0.60
C ILE A 117 -9.04 -8.25 -1.98
N PHE A 118 -8.22 -8.65 -2.95
CA PHE A 118 -8.70 -9.07 -4.27
C PHE A 118 -9.73 -10.19 -4.16
N ILE A 119 -9.49 -11.23 -3.35
CA ILE A 119 -10.48 -12.31 -3.15
C ILE A 119 -11.80 -11.76 -2.62
N LEU A 120 -11.76 -10.88 -1.61
CA LEU A 120 -12.97 -10.27 -1.05
C LEU A 120 -13.73 -9.44 -2.09
N LEU A 121 -13.01 -8.63 -2.86
CA LEU A 121 -13.60 -7.82 -3.93
C LEU A 121 -14.13 -8.70 -5.06
N PHE A 122 -13.43 -9.77 -5.42
CA PHE A 122 -13.85 -10.67 -6.49
C PHE A 122 -15.14 -11.43 -6.12
N LEU A 123 -15.28 -11.82 -4.85
CA LEU A 123 -16.47 -12.52 -4.36
C LEU A 123 -17.65 -11.57 -4.10
N GLY A 124 -17.41 -10.37 -3.57
CA GLY A 124 -18.45 -9.45 -3.13
C GLY A 124 -18.75 -8.27 -4.07
N TYR A 125 -17.86 -7.97 -5.02
CA TYR A 125 -17.92 -6.80 -5.90
C TYR A 125 -17.26 -7.07 -7.26
N ASN A 126 -17.63 -8.19 -7.88
CA ASN A 126 -17.04 -8.68 -9.13
C ASN A 126 -17.18 -7.68 -10.31
N THR A 127 -18.18 -6.79 -10.26
CA THR A 127 -18.43 -5.76 -11.27
C THR A 127 -17.31 -4.73 -11.37
N ALA A 128 -16.41 -4.66 -10.39
CA ALA A 128 -15.20 -3.84 -10.47
C ALA A 128 -14.17 -4.35 -11.49
N PHE A 129 -14.22 -5.63 -11.86
CA PHE A 129 -13.20 -6.26 -12.70
C PHE A 129 -13.64 -6.33 -14.16
N LYS A 130 -13.03 -5.48 -15.00
CA LYS A 130 -13.23 -5.49 -16.44
C LYS A 130 -12.16 -6.33 -17.11
N PHE A 131 -12.54 -7.52 -17.57
CA PHE A 131 -11.66 -8.37 -18.36
C PHE A 131 -11.59 -7.89 -19.81
N ALA A 132 -10.40 -7.92 -20.39
CA ALA A 132 -10.20 -7.64 -21.81
C ALA A 132 -10.79 -8.77 -22.65
N SER A 133 -11.53 -8.40 -23.71
CA SER A 133 -12.19 -9.33 -24.63
C SER A 133 -11.33 -9.71 -25.83
N SER A 134 -10.27 -8.96 -26.13
CA SER A 134 -9.41 -9.17 -27.30
C SER A 134 -7.93 -9.17 -26.92
N SER A 135 -7.12 -9.84 -27.74
CA SER A 135 -5.68 -9.62 -27.78
C SER A 135 -5.36 -8.25 -28.38
N PHE A 136 -4.08 -7.88 -28.33
CA PHE A 136 -3.57 -6.63 -28.90
C PHE A 136 -2.33 -6.93 -29.75
N TYR A 137 -2.02 -6.03 -30.69
CA TYR A 137 -0.92 -6.21 -31.65
C TYR A 137 0.19 -5.18 -31.48
N HIS A 138 -0.16 -3.96 -31.09
CA HIS A 138 0.77 -2.85 -30.94
C HIS A 138 1.03 -2.51 -29.48
N PHE A 139 2.18 -1.90 -29.21
CA PHE A 139 2.51 -1.40 -27.87
C PHE A 139 1.46 -0.42 -27.34
N SER A 140 1.00 0.50 -28.18
CA SER A 140 -0.04 1.48 -27.84
C SER A 140 -1.36 0.81 -27.43
N ASP A 141 -1.78 -0.21 -28.17
CA ASP A 141 -3.03 -0.93 -27.90
C ASP A 141 -2.94 -1.64 -26.55
N GLY A 142 -1.81 -2.30 -26.28
CA GLY A 142 -1.54 -2.95 -25.01
C GLY A 142 -1.59 -1.96 -23.84
N LEU A 143 -1.00 -0.77 -24.00
CA LEU A 143 -1.06 0.29 -22.99
C LEU A 143 -2.47 0.82 -22.77
N ILE A 144 -3.24 1.06 -23.83
CA ILE A 144 -4.61 1.56 -23.74
C ILE A 144 -5.50 0.55 -23.02
N ILE A 145 -5.49 -0.71 -23.46
CA ILE A 145 -6.31 -1.77 -22.84
C ILE A 145 -5.94 -1.96 -21.37
N PHE A 146 -4.65 -1.97 -21.05
CA PHE A 146 -4.18 -2.07 -19.68
C PHE A 146 -4.62 -0.86 -18.85
N GLY A 147 -4.39 0.35 -19.36
CA GLY A 147 -4.73 1.61 -18.72
C GLY A 147 -6.23 1.75 -18.45
N ASP A 148 -7.07 1.44 -19.44
CA ASP A 148 -8.53 1.47 -19.32
C ASP A 148 -9.03 0.46 -18.28
N GLY A 149 -8.47 -0.75 -18.27
CA GLY A 149 -8.80 -1.78 -17.28
C GLY A 149 -8.45 -1.35 -15.86
N LEU A 150 -7.30 -0.70 -15.67
CA LEU A 150 -6.90 -0.17 -14.37
C LEU A 150 -7.69 1.08 -13.96
N ALA A 151 -7.98 1.98 -14.88
CA ALA A 151 -8.78 3.18 -14.63
C ALA A 151 -10.20 2.78 -14.20
N TYR A 152 -10.81 1.84 -14.91
CA TYR A 152 -12.13 1.31 -14.57
C TYR A 152 -12.14 0.67 -13.18
N PHE A 153 -11.17 -0.22 -12.90
CA PHE A 153 -11.05 -0.85 -11.59
C PHE A 153 -10.83 0.21 -10.48
N SER A 154 -9.95 1.17 -10.71
CA SER A 154 -9.64 2.24 -9.74
C SER A 154 -10.87 3.10 -9.45
N GLN A 155 -11.65 3.43 -10.47
CA GLN A 155 -12.91 4.15 -10.33
C GLN A 155 -13.91 3.35 -9.49
N LYS A 156 -14.14 2.07 -9.84
CA LYS A 156 -15.09 1.22 -9.12
C LYS A 156 -14.67 0.94 -7.68
N PHE A 157 -13.38 0.74 -7.45
CA PHE A 157 -12.85 0.52 -6.11
C PHE A 157 -12.91 1.80 -5.26
N SER A 158 -12.63 2.97 -5.85
CA SER A 158 -12.80 4.25 -5.16
C SER A 158 -14.28 4.54 -4.86
N GLU A 159 -15.18 4.23 -5.80
CA GLU A 159 -16.64 4.32 -5.62
C GLU A 159 -17.11 3.46 -4.44
N LEU A 160 -16.58 2.24 -4.29
CA LEU A 160 -16.85 1.40 -3.13
C LEU A 160 -16.38 2.06 -1.83
N LEU A 161 -15.14 2.57 -1.80
CA LEU A 161 -14.52 3.14 -0.60
C LEU A 161 -15.23 4.41 -0.10
N ILE A 162 -15.67 5.29 -1.00
CA ILE A 162 -16.40 6.51 -0.61
C ILE A 162 -17.87 6.24 -0.24
N ASN A 163 -18.42 5.08 -0.62
CA ASN A 163 -19.79 4.69 -0.27
C ASN A 163 -19.86 3.72 0.92
N LEU A 164 -18.79 3.54 1.69
CA LEU A 164 -18.81 2.70 2.88
C LEU A 164 -19.75 3.29 3.95
N ASP A 165 -20.74 2.49 4.34
CA ASP A 165 -21.58 2.76 5.49
C ASP A 165 -20.89 2.35 6.80
N PHE A 166 -20.39 3.29 7.59
CA PHE A 166 -19.73 2.99 8.88
C PHE A 166 -20.70 2.59 9.99
N LEU A 167 -22.01 2.62 9.74
CA LEU A 167 -23.00 1.98 10.62
C LEU A 167 -23.17 0.48 10.30
N ASN A 168 -22.66 0.02 9.15
CA ASN A 168 -22.66 -1.38 8.78
C ASN A 168 -21.36 -2.06 9.26
N PRO A 169 -21.43 -3.08 10.14
CA PRO A 169 -20.24 -3.74 10.68
C PRO A 169 -19.38 -4.40 9.59
N PHE A 170 -19.95 -4.87 8.49
CA PHE A 170 -19.18 -5.47 7.40
C PHE A 170 -18.30 -4.45 6.66
N HIS A 171 -18.81 -3.23 6.45
CA HIS A 171 -18.04 -2.16 5.82
C HIS A 171 -16.93 -1.65 6.74
N VAL A 172 -17.20 -1.56 8.04
CA VAL A 172 -16.17 -1.23 9.04
C VAL A 172 -15.10 -2.31 9.07
N PHE A 173 -15.48 -3.59 9.09
CA PHE A 173 -14.53 -4.69 9.03
C PHE A 173 -13.71 -4.65 7.74
N PHE A 174 -14.34 -4.40 6.59
CA PHE A 174 -13.65 -4.24 5.31
C PHE A 174 -12.61 -3.12 5.37
N LEU A 175 -12.97 -1.93 5.88
CA LEU A 175 -12.02 -0.82 6.02
C LEU A 175 -10.87 -1.16 6.97
N LEU A 176 -11.15 -1.76 8.12
CA LEU A 176 -10.12 -2.21 9.07
C LEU A 176 -9.20 -3.25 8.45
N PHE A 177 -9.74 -4.16 7.63
CA PHE A 177 -8.95 -5.15 6.90
C PHE A 177 -8.06 -4.50 5.84
N VAL A 178 -8.57 -3.50 5.10
CA VAL A 178 -7.77 -2.69 4.16
C VAL A 178 -6.63 -1.97 4.89
N ILE A 179 -6.89 -1.37 6.05
CA ILE A 179 -5.86 -0.73 6.88
C ILE A 179 -4.82 -1.76 7.36
N PHE A 180 -5.28 -2.92 7.86
CA PHE A 180 -4.40 -4.00 8.33
C PHE A 180 -3.46 -4.49 7.22
N VAL A 181 -4.02 -4.73 6.02
CA VAL A 181 -3.23 -5.09 4.84
C VAL A 181 -2.28 -3.97 4.45
N GLY A 182 -2.73 -2.71 4.46
CA GLY A 182 -1.89 -1.54 4.15
C GLY A 182 -0.68 -1.41 5.09
N LEU A 183 -0.87 -1.62 6.39
CA LEU A 183 0.20 -1.69 7.39
C LEU A 183 1.13 -2.89 7.17
N GLY A 184 0.56 -4.00 6.68
CA GLY A 184 1.26 -5.24 6.39
C GLY A 184 2.04 -5.27 5.08
N ILE A 185 1.78 -4.34 4.16
CA ILE A 185 2.55 -4.17 2.92
C ILE A 185 3.89 -3.49 3.28
N ARG A 186 4.73 -4.37 3.83
CA ARG A 186 6.15 -4.39 4.22
C ARG A 186 6.83 -3.11 4.76
N PRO A 187 6.68 -2.78 6.05
CA PRO A 187 7.68 -2.04 6.79
C PRO A 187 8.70 -3.01 7.43
N LEU A 188 9.92 -2.96 6.93
CA LEU A 188 11.01 -3.91 7.19
C LEU A 188 11.45 -4.01 8.67
N TYR A 189 11.67 -2.91 9.37
CA TYR A 189 11.75 -2.89 10.83
C TYR A 189 11.65 -1.43 11.25
N ILE A 190 10.63 -1.11 12.03
CA ILE A 190 10.42 0.19 12.63
C ILE A 190 11.02 0.10 14.02
N GLY A 191 12.26 0.51 14.21
CA GLY A 191 12.90 0.62 15.52
C GLY A 191 13.98 1.70 15.48
N ARG A 192 14.48 2.11 16.65
CA ARG A 192 15.51 3.17 16.74
C ARG A 192 16.85 2.77 16.09
N GLU A 193 17.22 1.50 16.18
CA GLU A 193 18.42 0.95 15.55
C GLU A 193 18.05 0.22 14.27
N GLU A 194 18.62 0.64 13.14
CA GLU A 194 18.48 -0.11 11.89
C GLU A 194 19.24 -1.43 11.97
N LYS A 195 18.52 -2.55 12.07
CA LYS A 195 19.14 -3.86 11.83
C LYS A 195 19.48 -3.96 10.33
N ARG A 196 20.78 -4.03 10.00
CA ARG A 196 21.29 -4.08 8.61
C ARG A 196 20.61 -5.12 7.70
N LYS A 197 20.14 -6.23 8.26
CA LYS A 197 19.45 -7.32 7.53
C LYS A 197 18.00 -7.02 7.14
N ILE A 198 17.47 -5.85 7.52
CA ILE A 198 16.05 -5.51 7.38
C ILE A 198 15.90 -4.05 6.90
N ASN A 199 16.54 -3.72 5.78
CA ASN A 199 16.46 -2.41 5.13
C ASN A 199 16.12 -2.58 3.63
N ILE A 200 15.42 -1.62 3.04
CA ILE A 200 15.09 -1.62 1.60
C ILE A 200 16.37 -1.70 0.77
N ILE A 201 17.45 -1.04 1.21
CA ILE A 201 18.75 -1.13 0.54
C ILE A 201 19.29 -2.57 0.56
N TYR A 202 19.12 -3.28 1.67
CA TYR A 202 19.52 -4.69 1.78
C TYR A 202 18.65 -5.58 0.89
N ASP A 203 17.34 -5.32 0.80
CA ASP A 203 16.48 -6.07 -0.13
C ASP A 203 16.76 -5.74 -1.59
N LEU A 204 17.03 -4.47 -1.93
CA LEU A 204 17.43 -4.07 -3.28
C LEU A 204 18.80 -4.65 -3.65
N GLN A 205 19.71 -4.77 -2.69
CA GLN A 205 20.97 -5.50 -2.85
C GLN A 205 20.69 -6.98 -3.10
N ASN A 206 19.84 -7.64 -2.30
CA ASN A 206 19.48 -9.03 -2.52
C ASN A 206 18.71 -9.26 -3.83
N ILE A 207 17.86 -8.33 -4.27
CA ILE A 207 17.20 -8.36 -5.58
C ILE A 207 18.25 -8.20 -6.68
N LYS A 208 19.18 -7.24 -6.53
CA LYS A 208 20.30 -7.07 -7.48
C LYS A 208 21.17 -8.34 -7.54
N GLU A 209 21.47 -8.95 -6.41
CA GLU A 209 22.20 -10.22 -6.33
C GLU A 209 21.39 -11.34 -6.98
N LEU A 210 20.08 -11.45 -6.72
CA LEU A 210 19.20 -12.40 -7.41
C LEU A 210 19.22 -12.20 -8.93
N LEU A 211 19.23 -10.94 -9.37
CA LEU A 211 19.28 -10.57 -10.79
C LEU A 211 20.65 -10.89 -11.41
N SER A 212 21.73 -10.68 -10.67
CA SER A 212 23.11 -10.81 -11.15
C SER A 212 23.69 -12.22 -11.04
N GLU A 213 23.31 -13.00 -10.01
CA GLU A 213 23.86 -14.33 -9.76
C GLU A 213 23.33 -15.37 -10.75
N LYS A 214 22.05 -15.24 -11.15
CA LYS A 214 21.40 -16.21 -12.05
C LYS A 214 20.62 -15.52 -13.19
N PRO A 215 21.28 -14.73 -14.06
CA PRO A 215 20.62 -13.93 -15.11
C PRO A 215 19.84 -14.80 -16.10
N ARG A 216 20.23 -16.07 -16.26
CA ARG A 216 19.55 -17.04 -17.12
C ARG A 216 18.07 -17.19 -16.74
N TYR A 217 17.71 -17.18 -15.45
CA TYR A 217 16.30 -17.34 -15.05
C TYR A 217 15.44 -16.12 -15.40
N ILE A 218 16.01 -14.93 -15.41
CA ILE A 218 15.31 -13.70 -15.83
C ILE A 218 15.12 -13.71 -17.34
N LEU A 219 16.13 -14.11 -18.10
CA LEU A 219 15.99 -14.32 -19.54
C LEU A 219 14.91 -15.37 -19.84
N PHE A 220 14.86 -16.48 -19.09
CA PHE A 220 13.79 -17.47 -19.21
C PHE A 220 12.42 -16.90 -18.85
N LEU A 221 12.31 -16.05 -17.82
CA LEU A 221 11.05 -15.40 -17.44
C LEU A 221 10.54 -14.47 -18.54
N PHE A 222 11.42 -13.61 -19.09
CA PHE A 222 11.06 -12.75 -20.21
C PHE A 222 10.70 -13.57 -21.45
N ALA A 223 11.51 -14.57 -21.81
CA ALA A 223 11.22 -15.47 -22.91
C ALA A 223 9.87 -16.17 -22.72
N PHE A 224 9.55 -16.61 -21.50
CA PHE A 224 8.25 -17.19 -21.17
C PHE A 224 7.10 -16.21 -21.42
N PHE A 225 7.19 -14.97 -20.94
CA PHE A 225 6.13 -13.96 -21.19
C PHE A 225 5.98 -13.62 -22.67
N TYR A 226 7.08 -13.54 -23.41
CA TYR A 226 7.05 -13.33 -24.86
C TYR A 226 6.37 -14.50 -25.58
N VAL A 227 6.81 -15.74 -25.31
CA VAL A 227 6.18 -16.94 -25.88
C VAL A 227 4.70 -17.00 -25.50
N PHE A 228 4.35 -16.73 -24.25
CA PHE A 228 2.96 -16.73 -23.79
C PHE A 228 2.12 -15.67 -24.51
N TYR A 229 2.64 -14.46 -24.71
CA TYR A 229 1.99 -13.42 -25.52
C TYR A 229 1.74 -13.90 -26.95
N TYR A 230 2.74 -14.45 -27.63
CA TYR A 230 2.59 -14.91 -29.01
C TYR A 230 1.64 -16.10 -29.15
N VAL A 231 1.67 -17.03 -28.21
CA VAL A 231 0.69 -18.12 -28.17
C VAL A 231 -0.72 -17.54 -28.02
N CYS A 232 -0.92 -16.60 -27.10
CA CYS A 232 -2.22 -15.93 -26.94
C CYS A 232 -2.63 -15.22 -28.24
N LEU A 233 -1.71 -14.51 -28.89
CA LEU A 233 -1.96 -13.78 -30.13
C LEU A 233 -2.31 -14.73 -31.29
N LEU A 234 -1.62 -15.86 -31.42
CA LEU A 234 -1.87 -16.87 -32.45
C LEU A 234 -3.28 -17.47 -32.35
N PHE A 235 -3.75 -17.69 -31.12
CA PHE A 235 -5.09 -18.24 -30.85
C PHE A 235 -6.16 -17.17 -30.61
N ASN A 236 -5.84 -15.88 -30.79
CA ASN A 236 -6.73 -14.74 -30.50
C ASN A 236 -7.33 -14.77 -29.07
N LEU A 237 -6.49 -15.12 -28.08
CA LEU A 237 -6.84 -15.19 -26.67
C LEU A 237 -6.39 -13.93 -25.93
N SER A 238 -7.23 -13.41 -25.03
CA SER A 238 -6.91 -12.24 -24.18
C SER A 238 -6.21 -12.61 -22.86
N TRP A 239 -5.73 -13.84 -22.71
CA TRP A 239 -5.18 -14.33 -21.43
C TRP A 239 -3.92 -13.58 -20.99
N TYR A 240 -3.05 -13.23 -21.94
CA TYR A 240 -1.85 -12.44 -21.62
C TYR A 240 -2.20 -11.11 -20.95
N ILE A 241 -3.06 -10.31 -21.60
CA ILE A 241 -3.43 -9.00 -21.09
C ILE A 241 -4.25 -9.11 -19.80
N ASN A 242 -5.11 -10.12 -19.67
CA ASN A 242 -5.89 -10.35 -18.44
C ASN A 242 -5.01 -10.78 -17.25
N LEU A 243 -3.97 -11.59 -17.49
CA LEU A 243 -2.98 -11.91 -16.46
C LEU A 243 -2.24 -10.65 -16.00
N MET A 244 -1.88 -9.78 -16.94
CA MET A 244 -1.22 -8.53 -16.60
C MET A 244 -2.16 -7.58 -15.85
N LEU A 245 -3.40 -7.43 -16.29
CA LEU A 245 -4.44 -6.66 -15.59
C LEU A 245 -4.62 -7.15 -14.16
N PHE A 246 -4.61 -8.46 -13.94
CA PHE A 246 -4.65 -9.03 -12.59
C PHE A 246 -3.51 -8.51 -11.69
N PHE A 247 -2.26 -8.54 -12.16
CA PHE A 247 -1.13 -7.96 -11.41
C PHE A 247 -1.27 -6.44 -11.21
N GLY A 248 -1.84 -5.74 -12.19
CA GLY A 248 -2.15 -4.32 -12.08
C GLY A 248 -3.24 -4.03 -11.03
N TRP A 249 -4.31 -4.83 -10.96
CA TRP A 249 -5.35 -4.70 -9.93
C TRP A 249 -4.80 -4.93 -8.53
N LEU A 250 -3.99 -5.99 -8.34
CA LEU A 250 -3.27 -6.20 -7.08
C LEU A 250 -2.42 -4.98 -6.72
N SER A 251 -1.80 -4.36 -7.72
CA SER A 251 -0.97 -3.20 -7.50
C SER A 251 -1.75 -1.96 -7.04
N VAL A 252 -2.90 -1.71 -7.66
CA VAL A 252 -3.82 -0.62 -7.28
C VAL A 252 -4.37 -0.85 -5.87
N ILE A 253 -4.79 -2.08 -5.55
CA ILE A 253 -5.25 -2.46 -4.21
C ILE A 253 -4.17 -2.15 -3.16
N ALA A 254 -2.93 -2.58 -3.42
CA ALA A 254 -1.81 -2.35 -2.51
C ALA A 254 -1.56 -0.85 -2.29
N ILE A 255 -1.51 -0.06 -3.38
CA ILE A 255 -1.28 1.39 -3.30
C ILE A 255 -2.36 2.06 -2.44
N ILE A 256 -3.63 1.77 -2.71
CA ILE A 256 -4.74 2.38 -1.98
C ILE A 256 -4.71 1.96 -0.51
N ALA A 257 -4.45 0.68 -0.21
CA ALA A 257 -4.33 0.19 1.17
C ALA A 257 -3.20 0.90 1.92
N ILE A 258 -2.00 1.04 1.31
CA ILE A 258 -0.88 1.78 1.90
C ILE A 258 -1.28 3.24 2.13
N VAL A 259 -1.90 3.91 1.15
CA VAL A 259 -2.31 5.32 1.26
C VAL A 259 -3.30 5.52 2.42
N ILE A 260 -4.29 4.64 2.57
CA ILE A 260 -5.25 4.70 3.68
C ILE A 260 -4.53 4.53 5.02
N ALA A 261 -3.66 3.52 5.15
CA ALA A 261 -2.85 3.30 6.35
C ALA A 261 -1.94 4.51 6.65
N HIS A 262 -1.39 5.13 5.60
CA HIS A 262 -0.56 6.32 5.68
C HIS A 262 -1.32 7.51 6.27
N PHE A 263 -2.57 7.73 5.85
CA PHE A 263 -3.43 8.77 6.43
C PHE A 263 -3.74 8.52 7.91
N VAL A 264 -3.97 7.28 8.31
CA VAL A 264 -4.17 6.92 9.72
C VAL A 264 -2.93 7.26 10.56
N ILE A 265 -1.74 6.86 10.12
CA ILE A 265 -0.47 7.16 10.82
C ILE A 265 -0.22 8.67 10.86
N LEU A 266 -0.53 9.38 9.76
CA LEU A 266 -0.39 10.82 9.67
C LEU A 266 -1.33 11.54 10.64
N LEU A 267 -2.57 11.06 10.80
CA LEU A 267 -3.50 11.58 11.80
C LEU A 267 -2.92 11.42 13.21
N ILE A 268 -2.48 10.20 13.58
CA ILE A 268 -1.88 9.91 14.90
C ILE A 268 -0.70 10.85 15.17
N LYS A 269 0.22 10.98 14.21
CA LYS A 269 1.39 11.85 14.32
C LYS A 269 1.02 13.32 14.53
N ASN A 270 -0.03 13.81 13.86
CA ASN A 270 -0.46 15.21 14.03
C ASN A 270 -1.19 15.41 15.36
N VAL A 271 -2.00 14.45 15.78
CA VAL A 271 -2.69 14.45 17.08
C VAL A 271 -1.69 14.45 18.24
N ASP A 272 -0.59 13.71 18.13
CA ASP A 272 0.51 13.70 19.11
C ASP A 272 1.16 15.06 19.36
N GLN A 273 0.98 16.00 18.41
CA GLN A 273 1.50 17.35 18.54
C GLN A 273 0.52 18.27 19.28
N ILE A 274 -0.75 17.88 19.46
CA ILE A 274 -1.76 18.64 20.18
C ILE A 274 -1.52 18.52 21.70
N LEU A 275 -2.07 19.44 22.49
CA LEU A 275 -2.06 19.38 23.95
C LEU A 275 -2.83 18.13 24.43
N PRO A 276 -2.36 17.41 25.48
CA PRO A 276 -2.98 16.16 25.95
C PRO A 276 -4.47 16.29 26.29
N PHE A 277 -4.93 17.44 26.75
CA PHE A 277 -6.35 17.66 27.05
C PHE A 277 -7.22 17.76 25.78
N TRP A 278 -6.66 18.19 24.65
CA TRP A 278 -7.38 18.45 23.39
C TRP A 278 -7.11 17.39 22.31
N ASN A 279 -6.20 16.43 22.57
CA ASN A 279 -5.77 15.45 21.57
C ASN A 279 -6.87 14.44 21.20
N LEU A 280 -7.88 14.25 22.03
CA LEU A 280 -9.02 13.39 21.76
C LEU A 280 -10.02 14.04 20.77
N LEU A 281 -10.02 15.37 20.69
CA LEU A 281 -11.03 16.12 19.97
C LEU A 281 -11.06 15.80 18.46
N PRO A 282 -9.93 15.63 17.74
CA PRO A 282 -9.94 15.14 16.36
C PRO A 282 -10.65 13.80 16.17
N TYR A 283 -10.47 12.84 17.08
CA TYR A 283 -11.14 11.53 16.99
C TYR A 283 -12.64 11.64 17.28
N VAL A 284 -13.03 12.47 18.25
CA VAL A 284 -14.44 12.74 18.55
C VAL A 284 -15.11 13.46 17.38
N THR A 285 -14.43 14.44 16.77
CA THR A 285 -14.90 15.13 15.57
C THR A 285 -15.13 14.14 14.44
N MET A 286 -14.21 13.19 14.21
CA MET A 286 -14.37 12.16 13.18
C MET A 286 -15.68 11.38 13.37
N VAL A 287 -15.97 10.89 14.57
CA VAL A 287 -17.21 10.14 14.84
C VAL A 287 -18.47 11.03 14.74
N LEU A 288 -18.48 12.18 15.44
CA LEU A 288 -19.67 13.02 15.51
C LEU A 288 -20.02 13.66 14.17
N SER A 289 -19.03 14.13 13.40
CA SER A 289 -19.26 14.73 12.08
C SER A 289 -19.86 13.71 11.09
N TYR A 290 -19.43 12.44 11.16
CA TYR A 290 -20.05 11.38 10.37
C TYR A 290 -21.50 11.13 10.80
N LEU A 291 -21.78 10.98 12.10
CA LEU A 291 -23.15 10.73 12.58
C LEU A 291 -24.11 11.88 12.26
N LEU A 292 -23.68 13.13 12.49
CA LEU A 292 -24.48 14.31 12.20
C LEU A 292 -24.75 14.45 10.70
N SER A 293 -23.74 14.24 9.85
CA SER A 293 -23.93 14.28 8.41
C SER A 293 -24.82 13.13 7.91
N ARG A 294 -24.74 11.94 8.50
CA ARG A 294 -25.66 10.83 8.17
C ARG A 294 -27.11 11.17 8.47
N ILE A 295 -27.39 11.88 9.56
CA ILE A 295 -28.74 12.34 9.91
C ILE A 295 -29.20 13.42 8.92
N LEU A 296 -28.38 14.45 8.68
CA LEU A 296 -28.71 15.58 7.80
C LEU A 296 -28.92 15.17 6.35
N PHE A 297 -28.07 14.31 5.82
CA PHE A 297 -28.09 13.90 4.41
C PHE A 297 -28.82 12.58 4.16
N ASN A 298 -29.50 12.00 5.18
CA ASN A 298 -30.22 10.74 5.04
C ASN A 298 -31.14 10.61 3.80
N PRO A 299 -31.89 11.65 3.37
CA PRO A 299 -32.80 11.52 2.23
C PRO A 299 -32.10 11.53 0.85
N PHE A 300 -30.79 11.83 0.80
CA PHE A 300 -30.07 11.95 -0.48
C PHE A 300 -29.36 10.64 -0.87
N SER A 301 -29.25 10.38 -2.17
CA SER A 301 -28.56 9.20 -2.72
C SER A 301 -27.05 9.19 -2.41
N PHE A 302 -26.42 10.36 -2.32
CA PHE A 302 -24.99 10.54 -2.05
C PHE A 302 -24.65 10.61 -0.56
N ARG A 303 -25.59 10.23 0.33
CA ARG A 303 -25.48 10.35 1.79
C ARG A 303 -24.22 9.75 2.39
N TYR A 304 -23.73 8.62 1.87
CA TYR A 304 -22.53 7.96 2.37
C TYR A 304 -21.28 8.78 2.04
N SER A 305 -21.08 9.06 0.74
CA SER A 305 -19.96 9.85 0.23
C SER A 305 -19.84 11.21 0.88
N ILE A 306 -20.93 11.97 1.01
CA ILE A 306 -20.88 13.30 1.63
C ILE A 306 -20.57 13.22 3.13
N SER A 307 -21.05 12.17 3.82
CA SER A 307 -20.79 11.99 5.25
C SER A 307 -19.31 11.66 5.50
N ILE A 308 -18.71 10.79 4.67
CA ILE A 308 -17.27 10.52 4.73
C ILE A 308 -16.46 11.77 4.39
N ALA A 309 -16.86 12.53 3.37
CA ALA A 309 -16.16 13.76 2.99
C ALA A 309 -16.18 14.80 4.14
N ILE A 310 -17.35 15.06 4.73
CA ILE A 310 -17.49 15.95 5.88
C ILE A 310 -16.67 15.44 7.07
N MET A 311 -16.67 14.13 7.31
CA MET A 311 -15.85 13.52 8.36
C MET A 311 -14.36 13.82 8.17
N ILE A 312 -13.82 13.54 6.99
CA ILE A 312 -12.40 13.74 6.70
C ILE A 312 -12.04 15.23 6.80
N VAL A 313 -12.82 16.11 6.15
CA VAL A 313 -12.55 17.55 6.10
C VAL A 313 -12.64 18.18 7.49
N SER A 314 -13.67 17.86 8.27
CA SER A 314 -13.82 18.40 9.62
C SER A 314 -12.69 17.94 10.55
N THR A 315 -12.33 16.64 10.51
CA THR A 315 -11.21 16.09 11.27
C THR A 315 -9.90 16.78 10.92
N PHE A 316 -9.66 17.02 9.63
CA PHE A 316 -8.48 17.72 9.15
C PHE A 316 -8.43 19.18 9.65
N ILE A 317 -9.52 19.93 9.51
CA ILE A 317 -9.62 21.34 9.96
C ILE A 317 -9.39 21.44 11.46
N VAL A 318 -10.06 20.61 12.25
CA VAL A 318 -9.92 20.59 13.71
C VAL A 318 -8.49 20.26 14.13
N THR A 319 -7.87 19.26 13.49
CA THR A 319 -6.48 18.88 13.77
C THR A 319 -5.52 20.03 13.50
N LEU A 320 -5.68 20.73 12.37
CA LEU A 320 -4.85 21.89 12.03
C LEU A 320 -5.04 23.06 12.99
N PHE A 321 -6.30 23.36 13.34
CA PHE A 321 -6.63 24.44 14.26
C PHE A 321 -6.00 24.21 15.64
N LEU A 322 -6.20 23.03 16.22
CA LEU A 322 -5.66 22.67 17.53
C LEU A 322 -4.13 22.63 17.56
N ARG A 323 -3.49 22.22 16.46
CA ARG A 323 -2.03 22.25 16.32
C ARG A 323 -1.48 23.67 16.37
N ARG A 324 -2.21 24.65 15.78
CA ARG A 324 -1.81 26.07 15.77
C ARG A 324 -1.75 26.69 17.16
N PHE A 325 -2.60 26.26 18.11
CA PHE A 325 -2.57 26.78 19.48
C PHE A 325 -1.27 26.45 20.23
N LYS A 326 -0.62 25.32 19.92
CA LYS A 326 0.67 24.97 20.52
C LYS A 326 1.82 25.76 19.91
N THR A 327 1.83 25.96 18.59
CA THR A 327 2.89 26.76 17.92
C THR A 327 2.79 28.25 18.25
N ASN A 328 1.58 28.77 18.48
CA ASN A 328 1.39 30.17 18.90
C ASN A 328 1.83 30.47 20.34
N LYS A 329 2.06 29.46 21.21
CA LYS A 329 2.60 29.68 22.58
C LYS A 329 3.98 30.36 22.60
N LEU A 330 4.79 30.20 21.54
CA LEU A 330 6.06 30.90 21.39
C LEU A 330 5.86 32.41 21.16
N LYS A 331 4.87 32.81 20.35
CA LYS A 331 4.49 34.21 20.17
C LYS A 331 3.85 34.81 21.42
N THR A 332 3.05 34.05 22.16
CA THR A 332 2.45 34.53 23.42
C THR A 332 3.48 34.66 24.54
N ARG A 333 4.45 33.74 24.66
CA ARG A 333 5.56 33.90 25.63
C ARG A 333 6.48 35.07 25.28
N LEU A 334 6.81 35.27 24.00
CA LEU A 334 7.59 36.44 23.55
C LEU A 334 6.82 37.75 23.75
N GLY A 335 5.51 37.75 23.51
CA GLY A 335 4.63 38.90 23.78
C GLY A 335 4.54 39.23 25.26
N ILE A 336 4.36 38.24 26.14
CA ILE A 336 4.33 38.43 27.60
C ILE A 336 5.69 38.89 28.13
N LYS A 337 6.80 38.39 27.56
CA LYS A 337 8.15 38.82 27.95
C LYS A 337 8.41 40.27 27.54
N LYS A 338 8.07 40.65 26.31
CA LYS A 338 8.12 42.06 25.86
C LYS A 338 7.24 43.00 26.68
N LEU A 339 6.04 42.56 27.07
CA LEU A 339 5.15 43.35 27.93
C LEU A 339 5.74 43.54 29.33
N LYS A 340 6.37 42.50 29.90
CA LYS A 340 7.12 42.63 31.16
C LYS A 340 8.35 43.52 31.04
N ASP A 341 9.07 43.44 29.92
CA ASP A 341 10.25 44.27 29.68
C ASP A 341 9.85 45.76 29.54
N LEU A 342 8.69 46.06 28.92
CA LEU A 342 8.11 47.40 28.85
C LEU A 342 7.58 47.90 30.21
N GLU A 343 6.92 47.05 31.01
CA GLU A 343 6.51 47.40 32.39
C GLU A 343 7.71 47.67 33.30
N VAL A 344 8.88 47.09 33.02
CA VAL A 344 10.09 47.38 33.79
C VAL A 344 10.67 48.72 33.35
N GLU A 345 10.71 49.07 32.07
CA GLU A 345 11.19 50.39 31.59
C GLU A 345 10.33 51.56 32.11
N ASP A 346 9.00 51.43 32.15
CA ASP A 346 8.10 52.48 32.68
C ASP A 346 8.22 52.71 34.21
N ASN A 347 8.90 51.82 34.95
CA ASN A 347 9.12 51.96 36.40
C ASN A 347 10.49 52.60 36.76
N TRP A 348 11.28 53.03 35.77
CA TRP A 348 12.57 53.71 35.97
C TRP A 348 12.60 55.18 35.48
N GLU A 349 11.45 55.75 35.08
CA GLU A 349 11.23 57.20 34.94
C GLU A 349 10.51 57.76 36.16
#